data_AF-A0A142XBV5-F1
#
_entry.id   AF-A0A142XBV5-F1
#
_cell.length_a   1.000
_cell.length_b   1.000
_cell.length_c   1.000
_cell.angle_alpha   90.00
_cell.angle_beta   90.00
_cell.angle_gamma   90.00
#
_symmetry.space_group_name_H-M   'P 1'
#
loop_
_entity.id
_entity.type
_entity.pdbx_description
1 polymer ?
#
loop_
_entity_poly.entity_id
_entity_poly.type
_entity_poly.pdbx_seq_one_letter_code
_entity_poly.pdbx_strand_id
1 'polypeptide(L)'
;MTTGYAGRAARAVGLAGAFAGLVIGLVVSSASVRPVGATQKDEKKADYPRPGASDKAQHGLLGAAECKNCHSETKPQDKELYQQTKGYEFIRLSENIIWSTHDLHSTAYRSLLTDRTVKNKKDKPNATAQRMEDNLRKYKGDTYTVANDIGCLACHASTKAPLARTPHTEWKPTSFSTTEGVGCEMCHGHGTMYERTHRASRDDDTPNPPTEKVVDWRSFPTALKSEWGLTNLRDPATATHTCASCHIGNKDEGRFVTHDWYAAGHPPLPPLDLMAYAREQPRHWGFAHEMPYITSLASKAATKDKAFALYHYRQDESFVARRFAESSLATLGATASLGSQLAADAKAKADGLDFAAFDCYSCHHNLKYPSERQDRGYVGRPGRPLYRPAAFALARLVLSHAAGMKGPDLKTAVAELDAAELALADAFTAKTYGDPDKVKTATANIAKWSEDVRKKLEAVRYTPEETKRLFEMVKAAATDEKRPVGDPEVAQLYTWAIETLFIDLQSKEKTDKREEPKALIEMRTKLDGTIVTRLRPNAAFYYEQGVTGGIPGPTVESVDNRLKVRMETFNSFRRDPFRKALGEIKLP
;
A
#
# COMPACT_ATOMS: atom_id res chain seq x y z
N MET A 1 -1.44 -34.58 3.12
CA MET A 1 -2.67 -34.79 3.90
C MET A 1 -3.60 -33.65 3.56
N THR A 2 -4.70 -33.97 2.88
CA THR A 2 -5.74 -33.04 2.45
C THR A 2 -6.21 -32.18 3.61
N THR A 3 -6.28 -30.86 3.42
CA THR A 3 -6.79 -29.89 4.41
C THR A 3 -8.32 -29.94 4.53
N GLY A 4 -8.88 -31.15 4.57
CA GLY A 4 -10.22 -31.40 5.03
C GLY A 4 -10.28 -31.40 6.56
N TYR A 5 -11.46 -31.14 7.09
CA TYR A 5 -11.84 -31.04 8.50
C TYR A 5 -11.10 -31.97 9.50
N ALA A 6 -10.68 -33.16 9.07
CA ALA A 6 -9.96 -34.15 9.89
C ALA A 6 -8.57 -33.70 10.39
N GLY A 7 -7.86 -32.82 9.68
CA GLY A 7 -6.52 -32.37 10.10
C GLY A 7 -6.51 -31.37 11.27
N ARG A 8 -7.64 -30.73 11.57
CA ARG A 8 -7.72 -29.64 12.56
C ARG A 8 -8.20 -30.09 13.94
N ALA A 9 -8.94 -31.21 14.03
CA ALA A 9 -9.38 -31.78 15.29
C ALA A 9 -8.22 -32.36 16.13
N ALA A 10 -7.17 -32.87 15.49
CA ALA A 10 -6.03 -33.50 16.19
C ALA A 10 -5.12 -32.52 16.95
N ARG A 11 -5.24 -31.21 16.72
CA ARG A 11 -4.50 -30.17 17.49
C ARG A 11 -5.32 -29.55 18.62
N ALA A 12 -6.64 -29.77 18.65
CA ALA A 12 -7.53 -29.23 19.67
C ALA A 12 -7.56 -30.09 20.96
N VAL A 13 -7.13 -31.35 20.91
CA VAL A 13 -7.17 -32.25 22.08
C VAL A 13 -5.96 -32.09 23.02
N GLY A 14 -4.95 -31.30 22.65
CA GLY A 14 -3.76 -31.04 23.49
C GLY A 14 -3.77 -29.74 24.29
N LEU A 15 -4.84 -28.94 24.24
CA LEU A 15 -4.87 -27.57 24.82
C LEU A 15 -6.09 -27.30 25.72
N ALA A 16 -6.84 -28.34 26.09
CA ALA A 16 -7.84 -28.26 27.16
C ALA A 16 -7.17 -28.50 28.51
N GLY A 17 -6.42 -27.51 29.02
CA GLY A 17 -5.76 -27.66 30.32
C GLY A 17 -5.18 -26.40 30.96
N ALA A 18 -5.05 -25.27 30.24
CA ALA A 18 -4.38 -24.12 30.83
C ALA A 18 -4.79 -22.77 30.24
N PHE A 19 -6.08 -22.40 30.30
CA PHE A 19 -6.47 -20.98 30.23
C PHE A 19 -7.82 -20.77 30.93
N ALA A 20 -7.80 -20.86 32.26
CA ALA A 20 -8.82 -20.24 33.10
C ALA A 20 -8.18 -19.00 33.74
N GLY A 21 -8.69 -17.81 33.38
CA GLY A 21 -8.41 -16.58 34.11
C GLY A 21 -7.54 -15.56 33.37
N LEU A 22 -8.12 -14.82 32.43
CA LEU A 22 -7.83 -13.39 32.29
C LEU A 22 -9.01 -12.69 31.59
N VAL A 23 -10.01 -12.29 32.37
CA VAL A 23 -11.02 -11.34 31.92
C VAL A 23 -10.45 -9.95 32.17
N ILE A 24 -9.89 -9.33 31.12
CA ILE A 24 -9.59 -7.89 31.15
C ILE A 24 -10.80 -7.18 30.55
N GLY A 25 -11.59 -6.54 31.41
CA GLY A 25 -12.57 -5.55 30.99
C GLY A 25 -11.85 -4.30 30.48
N LEU A 26 -11.95 -4.03 29.18
CA LEU A 26 -11.49 -2.79 28.58
C LEU A 26 -12.67 -2.16 27.84
N VAL A 27 -13.07 -0.98 28.30
CA VAL A 27 -14.02 -0.10 27.60
C VAL A 27 -13.34 0.37 26.30
N VAL A 28 -13.83 -0.14 25.16
CA VAL A 28 -13.31 0.20 23.82
C VAL A 28 -13.91 1.53 23.37
N SER A 29 -13.11 2.61 23.42
CA SER A 29 -13.41 3.84 22.69
C SER A 29 -13.10 3.63 21.21
N SER A 30 -14.09 3.84 20.34
CA SER A 30 -14.03 3.61 18.89
C SER A 30 -13.38 4.76 18.11
N ALA A 31 -12.31 5.37 18.63
CA ALA A 31 -11.51 6.30 17.86
C ALA A 31 -10.53 5.52 16.97
N SER A 32 -10.52 5.80 15.67
CA SER A 32 -9.50 5.31 14.74
C SER A 32 -8.13 5.66 15.28
N VAL A 33 -7.34 4.63 15.62
CA VAL A 33 -5.97 4.79 16.09
C VAL A 33 -5.14 5.26 14.90
N ARG A 34 -4.96 6.58 14.78
CA ARG A 34 -3.85 7.13 14.01
C ARG A 34 -2.56 6.56 14.61
N PRO A 35 -1.58 6.12 13.80
CA PRO A 35 -0.31 5.67 14.33
C PRO A 35 0.33 6.84 15.08
N VAL A 36 0.32 6.77 16.41
CA VAL A 36 1.10 7.66 17.26
C VAL A 36 2.55 7.21 17.09
N GLY A 37 3.32 8.04 16.39
CA GLY A 37 4.74 7.82 16.14
C GLY A 37 5.49 7.53 17.44
N ALA A 38 6.53 6.71 17.34
CA ALA A 38 7.41 6.41 18.46
C ALA A 38 7.88 7.71 19.13
N THR A 39 7.63 7.85 20.43
CA THR A 39 8.10 8.96 21.25
C THR A 39 9.63 8.93 21.30
N GLN A 40 10.26 9.87 20.61
CA GLN A 40 11.70 10.10 20.67
C GLN A 40 12.07 10.67 22.05
N LYS A 41 13.21 10.23 22.60
CA LYS A 41 13.87 10.95 23.69
C LYS A 41 14.47 12.24 23.10
N ASP A 42 14.08 13.37 23.66
CA ASP A 42 14.54 14.71 23.31
C ASP A 42 16.07 14.83 23.42
N GLU A 43 16.79 14.65 22.32
CA GLU A 43 18.13 15.21 22.17
C GLU A 43 17.95 16.74 22.16
N LYS A 44 18.52 17.43 23.17
CA LYS A 44 18.63 18.90 23.31
C LYS A 44 17.85 19.69 22.25
N LYS A 45 16.61 20.10 22.57
CA LYS A 45 15.72 20.91 21.71
C LYS A 45 16.52 21.87 20.82
N ALA A 46 16.76 21.48 19.57
CA ALA A 46 16.90 22.47 18.53
C ALA A 46 15.53 23.15 18.44
N ASP A 47 15.48 24.48 18.56
CA ASP A 47 14.25 25.26 18.41
C ASP A 47 13.84 25.24 16.92
N TYR A 48 13.32 24.09 16.48
CA TYR A 48 12.69 24.00 15.19
C TYR A 48 11.37 24.77 15.23
N PRO A 49 11.10 25.65 14.24
CA PRO A 49 9.84 26.36 14.19
C PRO A 49 8.66 25.39 14.09
N ARG A 50 7.60 25.69 14.82
CA ARG A 50 6.31 24.99 14.77
C ARG A 50 5.29 25.81 14.00
N PRO A 51 4.28 25.18 13.36
CA PRO A 51 3.25 25.92 12.65
C PRO A 51 2.39 26.75 13.60
N GLY A 52 2.23 28.03 13.26
CA GLY A 52 1.40 28.98 13.98
C GLY A 52 -0.10 28.80 13.69
N ALA A 53 -0.94 29.60 14.37
CA ALA A 53 -2.38 29.59 14.16
C ALA A 53 -2.78 30.01 12.73
N SER A 54 -2.05 30.97 12.15
CA SER A 54 -2.24 31.41 10.76
C SER A 54 -1.99 30.29 9.76
N ASP A 55 -0.92 29.51 9.95
CA ASP A 55 -0.56 28.39 9.08
C ASP A 55 -1.67 27.34 9.12
N LYS A 56 -2.13 26.99 10.32
CA LYS A 56 -3.21 26.02 10.53
C LYS A 56 -4.54 26.48 9.91
N ALA A 57 -4.84 27.78 9.94
CA ALA A 57 -6.05 28.33 9.30
C ALA A 57 -6.02 28.24 7.77
N GLN A 58 -4.83 28.24 7.18
CA GLN A 58 -4.64 28.16 5.72
C GLN A 58 -4.40 26.73 5.22
N HIS A 59 -4.28 25.74 6.12
CA HIS A 59 -4.01 24.34 5.77
C HIS A 59 -4.98 23.80 4.72
N GLY A 60 -4.45 23.52 3.54
CA GLY A 60 -5.18 23.15 2.34
C GLY A 60 -4.25 22.85 1.17
N LEU A 61 -4.87 22.56 0.02
CA LEU A 61 -4.20 22.15 -1.20
C LEU A 61 -3.47 23.33 -1.85
N LEU A 62 -2.21 23.10 -2.18
CA LEU A 62 -1.37 24.03 -2.93
C LEU A 62 -1.47 23.76 -4.44
N GLY A 63 -1.45 22.48 -4.83
CA GLY A 63 -1.45 21.98 -6.20
C GLY A 63 -0.04 21.62 -6.69
N ALA A 64 0.07 20.63 -7.58
CA ALA A 64 1.34 20.22 -8.18
C ALA A 64 2.01 21.34 -9.00
N ALA A 65 1.24 22.36 -9.40
CA ALA A 65 1.73 23.58 -10.05
C ALA A 65 2.76 24.35 -9.23
N GLU A 66 2.73 24.27 -7.90
CA GLU A 66 3.75 24.90 -7.05
C GLU A 66 4.93 23.96 -6.80
N CYS A 67 4.66 22.66 -6.59
CA CYS A 67 5.69 21.64 -6.41
C CYS A 67 6.66 21.58 -7.61
N LYS A 68 6.14 21.72 -8.84
CA LYS A 68 6.94 21.65 -10.07
C LYS A 68 8.01 22.74 -10.17
N ASN A 69 7.88 23.84 -9.42
CA ASN A 69 8.87 24.93 -9.45
C ASN A 69 10.25 24.49 -8.93
N CYS A 70 10.31 23.42 -8.14
CA CYS A 70 11.57 22.82 -7.69
C CYS A 70 11.73 21.34 -8.08
N HIS A 71 10.62 20.63 -8.30
CA HIS A 71 10.61 19.18 -8.55
C HIS A 71 10.49 18.80 -10.05
N SER A 72 10.90 19.69 -10.96
CA SER A 72 10.88 19.47 -12.42
C SER A 72 12.23 19.70 -13.08
N GLU A 73 13.30 19.26 -12.44
CA GLU A 73 14.68 19.47 -12.88
C GLU A 73 15.24 18.22 -13.55
N THR A 74 15.68 18.37 -14.80
CA THR A 74 16.30 17.27 -15.56
C THR A 74 17.81 17.20 -15.38
N LYS A 75 18.43 18.34 -15.03
CA LYS A 75 19.86 18.48 -14.75
C LYS A 75 20.08 19.34 -13.50
N PRO A 76 19.65 18.90 -12.32
CA PRO A 76 19.74 19.70 -11.10
C PRO A 76 21.19 20.09 -10.75
N GLN A 77 22.19 19.32 -11.18
CA GLN A 77 23.62 19.62 -10.95
C GLN A 77 24.08 20.91 -11.66
N ASP A 78 23.38 21.36 -12.70
CA ASP A 78 23.72 22.57 -13.46
C ASP A 78 23.07 23.84 -12.87
N LYS A 79 22.24 23.69 -11.82
CA LYS A 79 21.50 24.80 -11.20
C LYS A 79 22.20 25.27 -9.94
N GLU A 80 22.50 26.57 -9.87
CA GLU A 80 23.14 27.20 -8.71
C GLU A 80 22.46 26.85 -7.38
N LEU A 81 21.12 26.92 -7.33
CA LEU A 81 20.34 26.57 -6.12
C LEU A 81 20.66 25.16 -5.60
N TYR A 82 20.80 24.17 -6.48
CA TYR A 82 21.05 22.79 -6.06
C TYR A 82 22.53 22.46 -5.92
N GLN A 83 23.42 23.20 -6.59
CA GLN A 83 24.86 23.18 -6.29
C GLN A 83 25.13 23.68 -4.86
N GLN A 84 24.42 24.73 -4.44
CA GLN A 84 24.50 25.29 -3.09
C GLN A 84 23.83 24.39 -2.06
N THR A 85 22.60 23.93 -2.30
CA THR A 85 21.87 23.15 -1.28
C THR A 85 22.18 21.65 -1.30
N LYS A 86 22.91 21.14 -2.30
CA LYS A 86 23.09 19.71 -2.57
C LYS A 86 21.76 18.94 -2.66
N GLY A 87 20.72 19.56 -3.22
CA GLY A 87 19.38 18.97 -3.30
C GLY A 87 19.35 17.61 -4.01
N TYR A 88 20.18 17.46 -5.06
CA TYR A 88 20.32 16.24 -5.86
C TYR A 88 20.96 15.06 -5.09
N GLU A 89 21.54 15.29 -3.91
CA GLU A 89 22.06 14.22 -3.04
C GLU A 89 21.00 13.69 -2.06
N PHE A 90 19.86 14.38 -1.94
CA PHE A 90 18.80 14.06 -0.99
C PHE A 90 17.54 13.51 -1.67
N ILE A 91 17.19 14.04 -2.83
CA ILE A 91 16.03 13.68 -3.66
C ILE A 91 16.39 13.79 -5.15
N ARG A 92 15.50 13.37 -6.05
CA ARG A 92 15.78 13.31 -7.49
C ARG A 92 15.54 14.63 -8.22
N LEU A 93 14.71 15.50 -7.65
CA LEU A 93 14.30 16.81 -8.20
C LEU A 93 13.57 16.75 -9.55
N SER A 94 13.25 15.57 -10.06
CA SER A 94 12.51 15.33 -11.31
C SER A 94 11.12 14.73 -11.05
N GLU A 95 10.67 14.71 -9.80
CA GLU A 95 9.51 13.96 -9.36
C GLU A 95 8.23 14.37 -10.12
N ASN A 96 8.01 15.67 -10.33
CA ASN A 96 6.83 16.17 -11.00
C ASN A 96 6.78 15.76 -12.49
N ILE A 97 7.92 15.79 -13.21
CA ILE A 97 7.99 15.36 -14.61
C ILE A 97 7.58 13.90 -14.74
N ILE A 98 8.14 13.04 -13.89
CA ILE A 98 7.88 11.60 -13.93
C ILE A 98 6.42 11.32 -13.56
N TRP A 99 5.89 11.97 -12.51
CA TRP A 99 4.51 11.84 -12.09
C TRP A 99 3.54 12.27 -13.20
N SER A 100 3.68 13.48 -13.74
CA SER A 100 2.74 14.05 -14.72
C SER A 100 2.73 13.29 -16.04
N THR A 101 3.85 12.65 -16.38
CA THR A 101 4.04 12.02 -17.70
C THR A 101 3.74 10.53 -17.66
N HIS A 102 4.04 9.85 -16.56
CA HIS A 102 4.05 8.38 -16.51
C HIS A 102 3.11 7.79 -15.46
N ASP A 103 2.63 8.57 -14.49
CA ASP A 103 1.87 8.05 -13.36
C ASP A 103 0.37 8.07 -13.63
N LEU A 104 -0.28 6.93 -13.43
CA LEU A 104 -1.74 6.78 -13.59
C LEU A 104 -2.50 7.67 -12.60
N HIS A 105 -1.91 7.96 -11.44
CA HIS A 105 -2.46 8.88 -10.44
C HIS A 105 -2.70 10.28 -11.03
N SER A 106 -1.80 10.80 -11.86
CA SER A 106 -1.95 12.11 -12.50
C SER A 106 -3.18 12.17 -13.43
N THR A 107 -3.60 11.02 -13.95
CA THR A 107 -4.74 10.88 -14.86
C THR A 107 -6.01 10.33 -14.19
N ALA A 108 -6.00 10.08 -12.88
CA ALA A 108 -7.08 9.36 -12.20
C ALA A 108 -8.47 9.98 -12.41
N TYR A 109 -8.60 11.31 -12.37
CA TYR A 109 -9.86 11.99 -12.62
C TYR A 109 -10.36 11.80 -14.06
N ARG A 110 -9.44 11.72 -15.04
CA ARG A 110 -9.81 11.48 -16.45
C ARG A 110 -10.47 10.12 -16.64
N SER A 111 -10.18 9.14 -15.78
CA SER A 111 -10.86 7.85 -15.76
C SER A 111 -12.34 7.93 -15.35
N LEU A 112 -12.81 9.06 -14.81
CA LEU A 112 -14.23 9.28 -14.49
C LEU A 112 -14.99 10.00 -15.61
N LEU A 113 -14.31 10.46 -16.66
CA LEU A 113 -14.98 11.21 -17.72
C LEU A 113 -15.84 10.30 -18.58
N THR A 114 -17.04 10.78 -18.87
CA THR A 114 -18.07 10.15 -19.71
C THR A 114 -18.38 11.06 -20.89
N ASP A 115 -19.17 10.58 -21.85
CA ASP A 115 -19.68 11.44 -22.95
C ASP A 115 -20.45 12.66 -22.40
N ARG A 116 -21.02 12.53 -21.20
CA ARG A 116 -21.80 13.59 -20.54
C ARG A 116 -20.94 14.64 -19.84
N THR A 117 -19.69 14.31 -19.51
CA THR A 117 -18.86 15.11 -18.60
C THR A 117 -17.54 15.56 -19.22
N VAL A 118 -17.11 14.95 -20.32
CA VAL A 118 -15.93 15.39 -21.06
C VAL A 118 -16.15 16.81 -21.62
N LYS A 119 -15.25 17.74 -21.28
CA LYS A 119 -15.30 19.15 -21.75
C LYS A 119 -14.15 19.49 -22.69
N ASN A 120 -12.99 18.89 -22.45
CA ASN A 120 -11.79 19.14 -23.23
C ASN A 120 -11.72 18.15 -24.40
N LYS A 121 -11.60 18.68 -25.63
CA LYS A 121 -11.53 17.87 -26.86
C LYS A 121 -10.34 16.90 -26.92
N LYS A 122 -9.32 17.11 -26.08
CA LYS A 122 -8.15 16.20 -25.98
C LYS A 122 -8.39 15.00 -25.08
N ASP A 123 -9.36 15.09 -24.17
CA ASP A 123 -9.70 14.00 -23.27
C ASP A 123 -10.68 13.04 -23.97
N LYS A 124 -10.51 11.74 -23.73
CA LYS A 124 -11.43 10.71 -24.22
C LYS A 124 -12.29 10.19 -23.07
N PRO A 125 -13.60 10.02 -23.27
CA PRO A 125 -14.47 9.30 -22.34
C PRO A 125 -13.92 7.91 -22.01
N ASN A 126 -14.07 7.49 -20.75
CA ASN A 126 -13.73 6.14 -20.32
C ASN A 126 -14.95 5.21 -20.44
N ALA A 127 -14.76 4.06 -21.08
CA ALA A 127 -15.85 3.10 -21.29
C ALA A 127 -16.37 2.50 -19.97
N THR A 128 -15.50 2.28 -18.98
CA THR A 128 -15.90 1.80 -17.65
C THR A 128 -16.73 2.84 -16.89
N ALA A 129 -16.33 4.11 -16.89
CA ALA A 129 -17.07 5.22 -16.29
C ALA A 129 -18.43 5.41 -16.96
N GLN A 130 -18.49 5.32 -18.29
CA GLN A 130 -19.74 5.37 -19.05
C GLN A 130 -20.70 4.28 -18.58
N ARG A 131 -20.23 3.02 -18.52
CA ARG A 131 -21.02 1.88 -18.04
C ARG A 131 -21.49 2.05 -16.60
N MET A 132 -20.60 2.49 -15.72
CA MET A 132 -20.92 2.75 -14.32
C MET A 132 -21.99 3.84 -14.17
N GLU A 133 -21.82 4.96 -14.88
CA GLU A 133 -22.77 6.07 -14.86
C GLU A 133 -24.14 5.63 -15.40
N ASP A 134 -24.18 4.91 -16.51
CA ASP A 134 -25.43 4.41 -17.11
C ASP A 134 -26.18 3.45 -16.18
N ASN A 135 -25.45 2.58 -15.47
CA ASN A 135 -26.05 1.67 -14.49
C ASN A 135 -26.53 2.40 -13.24
N LEU A 136 -25.75 3.35 -12.72
CA LEU A 136 -26.09 4.07 -11.50
C LEU A 136 -27.22 5.09 -11.71
N ARG A 137 -27.33 5.72 -12.89
CA ARG A 137 -28.43 6.66 -13.22
C ARG A 137 -29.81 6.02 -13.11
N LYS A 138 -29.93 4.71 -13.34
CA LYS A 138 -31.19 3.96 -13.16
C LYS A 138 -31.76 4.06 -11.74
N TYR A 139 -30.90 4.28 -10.75
CA TYR A 139 -31.28 4.34 -9.32
C TYR A 139 -31.00 5.70 -8.67
N LYS A 140 -29.97 6.43 -9.15
CA LYS A 140 -29.57 7.75 -8.64
C LYS A 140 -30.18 8.93 -9.42
N GLY A 141 -30.92 8.65 -10.49
CA GLY A 141 -31.60 9.65 -11.32
C GLY A 141 -30.77 10.18 -12.50
N ASP A 142 -31.45 10.82 -13.43
CA ASP A 142 -30.88 11.20 -14.73
C ASP A 142 -29.79 12.28 -14.66
N THR A 143 -29.72 13.07 -13.60
CA THR A 143 -28.69 14.11 -13.45
C THR A 143 -27.41 13.59 -12.82
N TYR A 144 -27.38 12.32 -12.38
CA TYR A 144 -26.20 11.72 -11.75
C TYR A 144 -25.04 11.59 -12.74
N THR A 145 -23.83 11.95 -12.29
CA THR A 145 -22.60 11.69 -13.02
C THR A 145 -21.51 11.17 -12.10
N VAL A 146 -20.74 10.18 -12.56
CA VAL A 146 -19.64 9.59 -11.77
C VAL A 146 -18.50 10.59 -11.57
N ALA A 147 -18.29 11.50 -12.51
CA ALA A 147 -17.29 12.56 -12.40
C ALA A 147 -17.61 13.60 -11.31
N ASN A 148 -18.84 13.65 -10.79
CA ASN A 148 -19.23 14.55 -9.71
C ASN A 148 -19.60 13.80 -8.41
N ASP A 149 -19.65 12.47 -8.39
CA ASP A 149 -19.93 11.73 -7.16
C ASP A 149 -18.74 11.86 -6.20
N ILE A 150 -19.00 12.37 -4.99
CA ILE A 150 -17.95 12.62 -3.98
C ILE A 150 -17.20 11.34 -3.58
N GLY A 151 -17.86 10.18 -3.66
CA GLY A 151 -17.24 8.90 -3.38
C GLY A 151 -16.27 8.46 -4.49
N CYS A 152 -16.55 8.79 -5.74
CA CYS A 152 -15.61 8.60 -6.84
C CYS A 152 -14.44 9.60 -6.74
N LEU A 153 -14.73 10.87 -6.45
CA LEU A 153 -13.74 11.93 -6.30
C LEU A 153 -12.77 11.68 -5.13
N ALA A 154 -13.22 11.05 -4.05
CA ALA A 154 -12.39 10.71 -2.89
C ALA A 154 -11.13 9.89 -3.23
N CYS A 155 -11.19 9.08 -4.31
CA CYS A 155 -10.08 8.25 -4.79
C CYS A 155 -9.44 8.75 -6.09
N HIS A 156 -10.15 9.56 -6.89
CA HIS A 156 -9.72 9.94 -8.24
C HIS A 156 -9.32 11.42 -8.40
N ALA A 157 -9.54 12.25 -7.37
CA ALA A 157 -9.24 13.68 -7.40
C ALA A 157 -8.49 14.13 -6.14
N SER A 158 -8.04 15.38 -6.14
CA SER A 158 -7.32 15.96 -5.00
C SER A 158 -8.26 16.74 -4.09
N THR A 159 -8.31 16.39 -2.80
CA THR A 159 -9.09 17.13 -1.80
C THR A 159 -8.47 18.50 -1.56
N LYS A 160 -9.28 19.57 -1.53
CA LYS A 160 -8.80 20.95 -1.32
C LYS A 160 -8.40 21.25 0.13
N ALA A 161 -8.92 20.47 1.08
CA ALA A 161 -8.63 20.61 2.50
C ALA A 161 -8.39 19.22 3.12
N PRO A 162 -7.52 19.13 4.13
CA PRO A 162 -7.34 17.88 4.87
C PRO A 162 -8.61 17.52 5.64
N LEU A 163 -8.79 16.22 5.92
CA LEU A 163 -9.93 15.70 6.70
C LEU A 163 -10.08 16.34 8.09
N ALA A 164 -8.96 16.77 8.70
CA ALA A 164 -8.98 17.48 9.98
C ALA A 164 -9.64 18.86 9.91
N ARG A 165 -9.70 19.47 8.71
CA ARG A 165 -10.33 20.78 8.47
C ARG A 165 -11.73 20.63 7.86
N THR A 166 -11.92 19.67 6.97
CA THR A 166 -13.20 19.40 6.34
C THR A 166 -13.45 17.89 6.33
N PRO A 167 -14.25 17.37 7.26
CA PRO A 167 -14.61 15.96 7.32
C PRO A 167 -15.25 15.48 6.02
N HIS A 168 -15.08 14.20 5.69
CA HIS A 168 -15.59 13.65 4.44
C HIS A 168 -17.13 13.72 4.33
N THR A 169 -17.84 13.73 5.45
CA THR A 169 -19.30 13.88 5.53
C THR A 169 -19.80 15.25 5.06
N GLU A 170 -18.93 16.25 4.99
CA GLU A 170 -19.25 17.61 4.53
C GLU A 170 -18.78 17.88 3.10
N TRP A 171 -18.14 16.89 2.46
CA TRP A 171 -17.63 17.06 1.11
C TRP A 171 -18.75 17.29 0.10
N LYS A 172 -18.45 18.18 -0.83
CA LYS A 172 -19.23 18.46 -2.04
C LYS A 172 -18.30 18.28 -3.24
N PRO A 173 -18.81 18.21 -4.48
CA PRO A 173 -17.94 18.16 -5.66
C PRO A 173 -16.93 19.33 -5.69
N THR A 174 -17.32 20.50 -5.18
CA THR A 174 -16.47 21.69 -5.06
C THR A 174 -15.34 21.57 -4.04
N SER A 175 -15.39 20.59 -3.13
CA SER A 175 -14.32 20.27 -2.16
C SER A 175 -13.10 19.63 -2.82
N PHE A 176 -13.20 19.24 -4.09
CA PHE A 176 -12.13 18.61 -4.85
C PHE A 176 -11.59 19.54 -5.93
N SER A 177 -10.29 19.40 -6.21
CA SER A 177 -9.65 19.87 -7.42
C SER A 177 -9.59 18.72 -8.41
N THR A 178 -10.14 18.95 -9.61
CA THR A 178 -10.16 17.97 -10.71
C THR A 178 -9.18 18.33 -11.83
N THR A 179 -8.44 19.43 -11.66
CA THR A 179 -7.35 19.85 -12.56
C THR A 179 -6.24 18.80 -12.61
N GLU A 180 -6.00 18.18 -11.47
CA GLU A 180 -5.11 17.05 -11.29
C GLU A 180 -5.97 15.85 -10.87
N GLY A 181 -5.52 14.62 -11.19
CA GLY A 181 -6.10 13.43 -10.58
C GLY A 181 -5.71 13.34 -9.09
N VAL A 182 -5.04 12.25 -8.73
CA VAL A 182 -4.38 12.11 -7.44
C VAL A 182 -3.04 12.84 -7.52
N GLY A 183 -3.02 14.08 -7.00
CA GLY A 183 -1.85 14.97 -6.97
C GLY A 183 -0.84 14.64 -5.87
N CYS A 184 0.29 15.33 -5.86
CA CYS A 184 1.40 15.11 -4.92
C CYS A 184 0.92 15.07 -3.45
N GLU A 185 0.04 16.01 -3.10
CA GLU A 185 -0.42 16.23 -1.72
C GLU A 185 -1.41 15.15 -1.23
N MET A 186 -1.96 14.33 -2.13
CA MET A 186 -2.78 13.18 -1.71
C MET A 186 -1.93 12.06 -1.11
N CYS A 187 -0.63 12.05 -1.39
CA CYS A 187 0.34 11.15 -0.76
C CYS A 187 1.21 11.90 0.27
N HIS A 188 1.75 13.06 -0.10
CA HIS A 188 2.69 13.82 0.72
C HIS A 188 2.04 14.68 1.81
N GLY A 189 0.71 14.81 1.81
CA GLY A 189 -0.02 15.72 2.69
C GLY A 189 -0.16 17.12 2.09
N HIS A 190 -1.11 17.90 2.60
CA HIS A 190 -1.43 19.25 2.11
C HIS A 190 -0.29 20.23 2.40
N GLY A 191 0.19 20.92 1.36
CA GLY A 191 1.49 21.58 1.32
C GLY A 191 1.52 23.04 1.74
N THR A 192 0.39 23.72 1.81
CA THR A 192 0.29 25.15 2.17
C THR A 192 1.03 25.52 3.46
N MET A 193 1.05 24.62 4.45
CA MET A 193 1.75 24.85 5.72
C MET A 193 3.27 24.65 5.61
N TYR A 194 3.73 23.61 4.90
CA TYR A 194 5.16 23.28 4.87
C TYR A 194 5.92 23.85 3.67
N GLU A 195 5.26 24.36 2.62
CA GLU A 195 5.90 24.80 1.38
C GLU A 195 7.09 25.74 1.61
N ARG A 196 6.91 26.76 2.46
CA ARG A 196 7.93 27.77 2.74
C ARG A 196 9.09 27.19 3.53
N THR A 197 8.79 26.50 4.63
CA THR A 197 9.80 25.90 5.52
C THR A 197 10.56 24.78 4.82
N HIS A 198 9.91 24.03 3.93
CA HIS A 198 10.49 22.92 3.16
C HIS A 198 11.67 23.36 2.29
N ARG A 199 11.60 24.55 1.69
CA ARG A 199 12.69 25.11 0.86
C ARG A 199 13.59 26.11 1.58
N ALA A 200 13.28 26.44 2.83
CA ALA A 200 14.07 27.42 3.59
C ALA A 200 15.50 26.91 3.74
N SER A 201 16.46 27.79 3.47
CA SER A 201 17.88 27.51 3.63
C SER A 201 18.61 28.73 4.16
N ARG A 202 19.74 28.49 4.82
CA ARG A 202 20.62 29.52 5.38
C ARG A 202 22.07 29.20 5.02
N ASP A 203 22.93 30.19 5.14
CA ASP A 203 24.36 29.99 4.96
C ASP A 203 24.91 29.08 6.07
N ASP A 204 25.92 28.28 5.72
CA ASP A 204 26.61 27.45 6.71
C ASP A 204 27.40 28.33 7.68
N ASP A 205 27.34 28.03 8.98
CA ASP A 205 27.96 28.81 10.05
C ASP A 205 29.48 28.52 10.18
N THR A 206 30.06 27.76 9.26
CA THR A 206 31.49 27.41 9.24
C THR A 206 32.34 28.50 8.57
N PRO A 207 33.55 28.84 9.09
CA PRO A 207 34.39 29.86 8.46
C PRO A 207 35.03 29.37 7.15
N ASN A 208 34.42 29.77 6.03
CA ASN A 208 34.96 29.87 4.67
C ASN A 208 35.34 28.58 3.88
N PRO A 209 35.02 28.51 2.56
CA PRO A 209 34.04 29.32 1.83
C PRO A 209 32.62 28.69 1.93
N PRO A 210 31.56 29.46 2.26
CA PRO A 210 30.20 28.93 2.18
C PRO A 210 29.76 28.94 0.72
N THR A 211 30.10 27.90 -0.03
CA THR A 211 29.43 27.59 -1.30
C THR A 211 28.18 26.76 -1.07
N GLU A 212 27.99 26.22 0.12
CA GLU A 212 26.90 25.33 0.47
C GLU A 212 25.89 25.97 1.44
N LYS A 213 24.61 25.69 1.22
CA LYS A 213 23.49 26.15 2.05
C LYS A 213 22.90 25.00 2.84
N VAL A 214 22.58 25.27 4.11
CA VAL A 214 21.95 24.30 5.00
C VAL A 214 20.44 24.35 4.82
N VAL A 215 19.83 23.21 4.47
CA VAL A 215 18.37 23.03 4.42
C VAL A 215 17.91 22.32 5.69
N ASP A 216 17.59 23.10 6.73
CA ASP A 216 17.29 22.57 8.07
C ASP A 216 16.13 21.56 8.04
N TRP A 217 15.16 21.72 7.13
CA TRP A 217 14.04 20.81 6.94
C TRP A 217 14.46 19.34 6.80
N ARG A 218 15.64 19.05 6.23
CA ARG A 218 16.15 17.67 6.13
C ARG A 218 16.26 17.05 7.52
N SER A 219 16.74 17.82 8.50
CA SER A 219 17.00 17.40 9.88
C SER A 219 15.78 17.43 10.82
N PHE A 220 14.68 18.08 10.44
CA PHE A 220 13.50 18.18 11.30
C PHE A 220 12.97 16.78 11.69
N PRO A 221 12.59 16.55 12.96
CA PRO A 221 11.93 15.33 13.38
C PRO A 221 10.68 15.04 12.54
N THR A 222 10.46 13.76 12.22
CA THR A 222 9.33 13.33 11.37
C THR A 222 7.98 13.73 11.98
N ALA A 223 7.82 13.60 13.30
CA ALA A 223 6.63 14.04 14.02
C ALA A 223 6.37 15.55 13.84
N LEU A 224 7.41 16.38 13.89
CA LEU A 224 7.29 17.82 13.65
C LEU A 224 6.91 18.12 12.21
N LYS A 225 7.49 17.42 11.21
CA LYS A 225 7.08 17.55 9.81
C LYS A 225 5.59 17.24 9.61
N SER A 226 5.06 16.27 10.36
CA SER A 226 3.63 15.95 10.34
C SER A 226 2.76 17.02 11.02
N GLU A 227 3.25 17.72 12.04
CA GLU A 227 2.56 18.93 12.56
C GLU A 227 2.43 20.00 11.47
N TRP A 228 3.44 20.13 10.61
CA TRP A 228 3.45 21.01 9.44
C TRP A 228 2.61 20.49 8.25
N GLY A 229 1.94 19.33 8.37
CA GLY A 229 1.08 18.77 7.33
C GLY A 229 1.75 17.74 6.40
N LEU A 230 3.05 17.48 6.54
CA LEU A 230 3.75 16.49 5.71
C LEU A 230 3.48 15.06 6.20
N THR A 231 2.98 14.21 5.29
CA THR A 231 2.86 12.77 5.50
C THR A 231 4.22 12.10 5.40
N ASN A 232 4.61 11.36 6.45
CA ASN A 232 5.90 10.67 6.48
C ASN A 232 5.90 9.36 5.67
N LEU A 233 5.95 9.45 4.33
CA LEU A 233 6.01 8.28 3.45
C LEU A 233 7.30 7.45 3.57
N ARG A 234 8.30 7.92 4.33
CA ARG A 234 9.50 7.10 4.62
C ARG A 234 9.22 6.03 5.65
N ASP A 235 8.30 6.28 6.58
CA ASP A 235 7.78 5.26 7.49
C ASP A 235 6.93 4.24 6.70
N PRO A 236 7.25 2.93 6.73
CA PRO A 236 6.53 1.92 5.98
C PRO A 236 5.05 1.83 6.34
N ALA A 237 4.69 1.99 7.61
CA ALA A 237 3.30 1.91 8.05
C ALA A 237 2.48 3.07 7.50
N THR A 238 2.97 4.29 7.66
CA THR A 238 2.35 5.52 7.13
C THR A 238 2.18 5.42 5.61
N ALA A 239 3.21 5.00 4.88
CA ALA A 239 3.12 4.82 3.44
C ALA A 239 2.09 3.75 3.04
N THR A 240 2.05 2.62 3.74
CA THR A 240 1.03 1.59 3.52
C THR A 240 -0.37 2.13 3.77
N HIS A 241 -0.60 2.84 4.88
CA HIS A 241 -1.91 3.41 5.19
C HIS A 241 -2.36 4.43 4.16
N THR A 242 -1.46 5.28 3.66
CA THR A 242 -1.74 6.21 2.55
C THR A 242 -2.23 5.46 1.32
N CYS A 243 -1.50 4.44 0.86
CA CYS A 243 -1.92 3.65 -0.32
C CYS A 243 -3.19 2.82 -0.06
N ALA A 244 -3.30 2.20 1.12
CA ALA A 244 -4.42 1.36 1.52
C ALA A 244 -5.73 2.13 1.62
N SER A 245 -5.70 3.41 1.98
CA SER A 245 -6.91 4.24 2.05
C SER A 245 -7.73 4.22 0.75
N CYS A 246 -7.07 4.15 -0.41
CA CYS A 246 -7.72 4.03 -1.73
C CYS A 246 -7.76 2.58 -2.24
N HIS A 247 -6.67 1.81 -2.06
CA HIS A 247 -6.52 0.48 -2.68
C HIS A 247 -7.10 -0.68 -1.87
N ILE A 248 -7.45 -0.43 -0.61
CA ILE A 248 -8.22 -1.35 0.25
C ILE A 248 -9.54 -0.69 0.62
N GLY A 249 -9.48 0.58 1.03
CA GLY A 249 -10.59 1.40 1.51
C GLY A 249 -10.35 1.88 2.94
N ASN A 250 -10.83 3.08 3.23
CA ASN A 250 -10.94 3.67 4.56
C ASN A 250 -12.21 4.55 4.63
N LYS A 251 -13.23 4.10 5.36
CA LYS A 251 -14.50 4.82 5.51
C LYS A 251 -14.34 6.14 6.24
N ASP A 252 -13.40 6.23 7.18
CA ASP A 252 -13.14 7.48 7.92
C ASP A 252 -12.57 8.58 6.99
N GLU A 253 -12.04 8.18 5.84
CA GLU A 253 -11.54 9.08 4.78
C GLU A 253 -12.53 9.23 3.61
N GLY A 254 -13.75 8.71 3.72
CA GLY A 254 -14.75 8.73 2.64
C GLY A 254 -14.39 7.84 1.44
N ARG A 255 -13.44 6.91 1.61
CA ARG A 255 -12.91 6.04 0.55
C ARG A 255 -13.36 4.62 0.77
N PHE A 256 -14.37 4.15 0.04
CA PHE A 256 -14.76 2.75 0.08
C PHE A 256 -15.48 2.40 -1.22
N VAL A 257 -14.99 1.39 -1.92
CA VAL A 257 -15.65 0.88 -3.12
C VAL A 257 -16.67 -0.16 -2.68
N THR A 258 -17.95 0.22 -2.78
CA THR A 258 -19.08 -0.63 -2.40
C THR A 258 -19.31 -1.75 -3.42
N HIS A 259 -20.04 -2.78 -3.01
CA HIS A 259 -20.49 -3.82 -3.93
C HIS A 259 -21.35 -3.27 -5.07
N ASP A 260 -22.21 -2.28 -4.79
CA ASP A 260 -23.02 -1.64 -5.83
C ASP A 260 -22.16 -0.97 -6.90
N TRP A 261 -20.99 -0.45 -6.53
CA TRP A 261 -20.06 0.11 -7.51
C TRP A 261 -19.38 -0.99 -8.32
N TYR A 262 -19.00 -2.12 -7.70
CA TYR A 262 -18.53 -3.30 -8.45
C TYR A 262 -19.60 -3.80 -9.43
N ALA A 263 -20.86 -3.90 -8.98
CA ALA A 263 -21.98 -4.30 -9.83
C ALA A 263 -22.25 -3.29 -10.97
N ALA A 264 -22.07 -2.00 -10.72
CA ALA A 264 -22.17 -0.97 -11.74
C ALA A 264 -21.03 -1.03 -12.78
N GLY A 265 -19.90 -1.65 -12.44
CA GLY A 265 -18.77 -1.87 -13.35
C GLY A 265 -17.41 -1.45 -12.82
N HIS A 266 -17.30 -1.01 -11.56
CA HIS A 266 -16.00 -0.66 -10.97
C HIS A 266 -15.08 -1.90 -10.97
N PRO A 267 -13.80 -1.77 -11.38
CA PRO A 267 -12.83 -2.85 -11.26
C PRO A 267 -12.68 -3.35 -9.82
N PRO A 268 -12.70 -4.67 -9.53
CA PRO A 268 -12.33 -5.18 -8.21
C PRO A 268 -10.91 -4.73 -7.84
N LEU A 269 -10.73 -4.29 -6.59
CA LEU A 269 -9.41 -3.84 -6.13
C LEU A 269 -8.50 -5.07 -5.89
N PRO A 270 -7.34 -5.17 -6.57
CA PRO A 270 -6.37 -6.24 -6.31
C PRO A 270 -5.89 -6.23 -4.86
N PRO A 271 -5.33 -7.34 -4.35
CA PRO A 271 -4.68 -7.33 -3.04
C PRO A 271 -3.50 -6.35 -3.07
N LEU A 272 -3.26 -5.67 -1.94
CA LEU A 272 -2.20 -4.67 -1.83
C LEU A 272 -0.89 -5.28 -1.35
N ASP A 273 0.16 -5.15 -2.15
CA ASP A 273 1.57 -5.25 -1.71
C ASP A 273 2.21 -3.88 -1.99
N LEU A 274 2.59 -3.15 -0.93
CA LEU A 274 3.15 -1.81 -1.07
C LEU A 274 4.39 -1.80 -1.98
N MET A 275 5.26 -2.80 -1.88
CA MET A 275 6.50 -2.82 -2.65
C MET A 275 6.24 -3.14 -4.12
N ALA A 276 5.29 -4.02 -4.41
CA ALA A 276 4.86 -4.29 -5.78
C ALA A 276 4.18 -3.06 -6.40
N TYR A 277 3.28 -2.40 -5.66
CA TYR A 277 2.59 -1.20 -6.12
C TYR A 277 3.55 -0.03 -6.33
N ALA A 278 4.53 0.15 -5.44
CA ALA A 278 5.57 1.16 -5.60
C ALA A 278 6.46 0.87 -6.81
N ARG A 279 6.82 -0.40 -7.06
CA ARG A 279 7.59 -0.79 -8.25
C ARG A 279 6.83 -0.52 -9.55
N GLU A 280 5.53 -0.76 -9.57
CA GLU A 280 4.67 -0.59 -10.76
C GLU A 280 4.22 0.86 -10.98
N GLN A 281 4.40 1.73 -9.98
CA GLN A 281 4.35 3.18 -10.16
C GLN A 281 5.68 3.67 -10.76
N PRO A 282 5.66 4.69 -11.63
CA PRO A 282 6.90 5.25 -12.14
C PRO A 282 7.62 5.92 -10.97
N ARG A 283 8.87 5.52 -10.68
CA ARG A 283 9.61 6.04 -9.52
C ARG A 283 9.93 7.52 -9.70
N HIS A 284 9.04 8.34 -9.16
CA HIS A 284 9.23 9.77 -8.92
C HIS A 284 9.68 9.99 -7.47
N TRP A 285 10.49 9.07 -6.94
CA TRP A 285 11.08 9.11 -5.60
C TRP A 285 12.40 8.30 -5.60
N GLY A 286 13.23 8.50 -4.58
CA GLY A 286 14.43 7.70 -4.32
C GLY A 286 14.28 6.80 -3.09
N PHE A 287 14.87 5.60 -3.11
CA PHE A 287 15.04 4.83 -1.88
C PHE A 287 16.16 5.45 -1.04
N ALA A 288 16.06 5.32 0.28
CA ALA A 288 17.05 5.90 1.20
C ALA A 288 18.48 5.43 0.91
N HIS A 289 18.67 4.16 0.52
CA HIS A 289 19.97 3.58 0.19
C HIS A 289 20.56 4.08 -1.14
N GLU A 290 19.77 4.79 -1.95
CA GLU A 290 20.19 5.40 -3.22
C GLU A 290 20.60 6.87 -3.04
N MET A 291 20.23 7.51 -1.93
CA MET A 291 20.44 8.95 -1.72
C MET A 291 21.75 9.20 -0.95
N PRO A 292 22.77 9.85 -1.55
CA PRO A 292 24.07 10.07 -0.92
C PRO A 292 24.01 10.74 0.45
N TYR A 293 23.09 11.70 0.64
CA TYR A 293 22.91 12.38 1.91
C TYR A 293 22.51 11.39 3.03
N ILE A 294 21.56 10.51 2.74
CA ILE A 294 21.02 9.56 3.73
C ILE A 294 22.03 8.45 4.02
N THR A 295 22.73 7.94 3.00
CA THR A 295 23.76 6.91 3.18
C THR A 295 24.97 7.43 3.96
N SER A 296 25.38 8.68 3.72
CA SER A 296 26.44 9.36 4.49
C SER A 296 26.07 9.55 5.97
N LEU A 297 24.80 9.84 6.27
CA LEU A 297 24.33 9.90 7.66
C LEU A 297 24.34 8.53 8.33
N ALA A 298 23.94 7.48 7.61
CA ALA A 298 23.87 6.14 8.15
C ALA A 298 25.25 5.53 8.44
N SER A 299 26.29 5.96 7.72
CA SER A 299 27.64 5.39 7.84
C SER A 299 28.49 5.92 8.98
N LYS A 300 28.10 7.06 9.56
CA LYS A 300 28.85 7.68 10.66
C LYS A 300 28.25 7.25 11.99
N ALA A 301 29.10 6.79 12.91
CA ALA A 301 28.68 6.33 14.24
C ALA A 301 27.84 7.38 15.01
N ALA A 302 28.16 8.66 14.84
CA ALA A 302 27.47 9.78 15.50
C ALA A 302 26.07 10.10 14.92
N THR A 303 25.76 9.66 13.69
CA THR A 303 24.51 10.03 12.99
C THR A 303 23.68 8.85 12.51
N LYS A 304 24.15 7.61 12.69
CA LYS A 304 23.43 6.40 12.27
C LYS A 304 22.02 6.29 12.85
N ASP A 305 21.83 6.67 14.11
CA ASP A 305 20.52 6.61 14.77
C ASP A 305 19.59 7.69 14.23
N LYS A 306 20.14 8.87 13.85
CA LYS A 306 19.39 9.92 13.15
C LYS A 306 18.95 9.47 11.76
N ALA A 307 19.79 8.74 11.02
CA ALA A 307 19.43 8.20 9.71
C ALA A 307 18.22 7.25 9.82
N PHE A 308 18.18 6.40 10.85
CA PHE A 308 17.04 5.54 11.10
C PHE A 308 15.81 6.34 11.54
N ALA A 309 15.96 7.24 12.51
CA ALA A 309 14.87 8.04 13.05
C ALA A 309 14.19 8.96 12.01
N LEU A 310 14.96 9.55 11.09
CA LEU A 310 14.45 10.49 10.10
C LEU A 310 14.06 9.83 8.77
N TYR A 311 14.74 8.75 8.38
CA TYR A 311 14.63 8.17 7.05
C TYR A 311 14.39 6.67 7.01
N HIS A 312 14.19 6.03 8.17
CA HIS A 312 13.97 4.60 8.33
C HIS A 312 15.03 3.73 7.64
N TYR A 313 16.28 4.20 7.67
CA TYR A 313 17.40 3.57 6.98
C TYR A 313 18.55 3.23 7.94
N ARG A 314 19.15 2.06 7.73
CA ARG A 314 20.29 1.54 8.46
C ARG A 314 21.30 1.02 7.44
N GLN A 315 22.59 1.27 7.69
CA GLN A 315 23.64 0.65 6.91
C GLN A 315 23.63 -0.88 7.13
N ASP A 316 24.08 -1.62 6.12
CA ASP A 316 24.26 -3.09 6.12
C ASP A 316 22.95 -3.88 6.31
N GLU A 317 21.83 -3.23 6.02
CA GLU A 317 20.50 -3.80 6.01
C GLU A 317 19.82 -3.54 4.66
N SER A 318 19.08 -4.53 4.18
CA SER A 318 18.18 -4.34 3.04
C SER A 318 17.02 -3.41 3.43
N PHE A 319 17.02 -2.23 2.80
CA PHE A 319 15.91 -1.28 2.89
C PHE A 319 14.60 -1.87 2.33
N VAL A 320 14.68 -2.63 1.22
CA VAL A 320 13.52 -3.20 0.55
C VAL A 320 12.90 -4.31 1.37
N ALA A 321 13.69 -5.25 1.89
CA ALA A 321 13.20 -6.38 2.69
C ALA A 321 12.57 -5.90 4.01
N ARG A 322 13.19 -4.92 4.69
CA ARG A 322 12.59 -4.26 5.86
C ARG A 322 11.24 -3.66 5.51
N ARG A 323 11.18 -2.83 4.45
CA ARG A 323 9.95 -2.13 4.05
C ARG A 323 8.87 -3.12 3.62
N PHE A 324 9.23 -4.19 2.90
CA PHE A 324 8.34 -5.29 2.53
C PHE A 324 7.74 -5.97 3.76
N ALA A 325 8.56 -6.30 4.76
CA ALA A 325 8.12 -6.95 5.98
C ALA A 325 7.15 -6.07 6.79
N GLU A 326 7.53 -4.82 7.07
CA GLU A 326 6.70 -3.90 7.86
C GLU A 326 5.41 -3.52 7.12
N SER A 327 5.48 -3.31 5.80
CA SER A 327 4.29 -3.00 4.99
C SER A 327 3.34 -4.17 4.86
N SER A 328 3.81 -5.42 4.87
CA SER A 328 2.95 -6.62 4.87
C SER A 328 2.06 -6.68 6.11
N LEU A 329 2.60 -6.33 7.30
CA LEU A 329 1.82 -6.25 8.54
C LEU A 329 0.89 -5.03 8.54
N ALA A 330 1.36 -3.87 8.06
CA ALA A 330 0.53 -2.68 7.96
C ALA A 330 -0.65 -2.87 6.98
N THR A 331 -0.48 -3.63 5.90
CA THR A 331 -1.55 -3.98 4.95
C THR A 331 -2.62 -4.83 5.64
N LEU A 332 -2.21 -5.87 6.39
CA LEU A 332 -3.15 -6.68 7.17
C LEU A 332 -3.93 -5.82 8.18
N GLY A 333 -3.23 -4.93 8.89
CA GLY A 333 -3.86 -3.99 9.82
C GLY A 333 -4.84 -3.04 9.16
N ALA A 334 -4.55 -2.55 7.95
CA ALA A 334 -5.44 -1.70 7.17
C ALA A 334 -6.69 -2.46 6.68
N THR A 335 -6.54 -3.69 6.18
CA THR A 335 -7.68 -4.56 5.82
C THR A 335 -8.58 -4.83 7.02
N ALA A 336 -7.98 -5.14 8.17
CA ALA A 336 -8.74 -5.37 9.40
C ALA A 336 -9.43 -4.09 9.89
N SER A 337 -8.78 -2.93 9.80
CA SER A 337 -9.38 -1.64 10.16
C SER A 337 -10.63 -1.34 9.31
N LEU A 338 -10.56 -1.56 7.99
CA LEU A 338 -11.74 -1.44 7.13
C LEU A 338 -12.85 -2.42 7.53
N GLY A 339 -12.52 -3.67 7.84
CA GLY A 339 -13.48 -4.66 8.34
C GLY A 339 -14.20 -4.19 9.61
N SER A 340 -13.49 -3.55 10.53
CA SER A 340 -14.07 -2.97 11.75
C SER A 340 -15.00 -1.80 11.45
N GLN A 341 -14.62 -0.92 10.53
CA GLN A 341 -15.45 0.20 10.08
C GLN A 341 -16.73 -0.27 9.38
N LEU A 342 -16.64 -1.29 8.53
CA LEU A 342 -17.80 -1.88 7.85
C LEU A 342 -18.74 -2.57 8.82
N ALA A 343 -18.20 -3.26 9.82
CA ALA A 343 -19.00 -3.91 10.86
C ALA A 343 -19.69 -2.89 11.78
N ALA A 344 -19.03 -1.78 12.10
CA ALA A 344 -19.64 -0.68 12.83
C ALA A 344 -20.79 -0.03 12.03
N ASP A 345 -20.60 0.17 10.71
CA ASP A 345 -21.62 0.71 9.82
C ASP A 345 -22.83 -0.22 9.67
N ALA A 346 -22.59 -1.52 9.48
CA ALA A 346 -23.62 -2.55 9.45
C ALA A 346 -24.47 -2.54 10.73
N LYS A 347 -23.84 -2.46 11.90
CA LYS A 347 -24.54 -2.33 13.18
C LYS A 347 -25.36 -1.04 13.26
N ALA A 348 -24.78 0.10 12.90
CA ALA A 348 -25.44 1.40 12.99
C ALA A 348 -26.69 1.47 12.10
N LYS A 349 -26.65 0.79 10.93
CA LYS A 349 -27.76 0.72 9.97
C LYS A 349 -28.74 -0.42 10.22
N ALA A 350 -28.47 -1.28 11.20
CA ALA A 350 -29.19 -2.54 11.40
C ALA A 350 -29.25 -3.41 10.12
N ASP A 351 -28.16 -3.41 9.35
CA ASP A 351 -28.00 -4.11 8.06
C ASP A 351 -26.79 -5.07 8.11
N GLY A 352 -26.56 -5.81 7.03
CA GLY A 352 -25.36 -6.62 6.83
C GLY A 352 -24.12 -5.79 6.51
N LEU A 353 -22.96 -6.46 6.53
CA LEU A 353 -21.74 -5.92 5.92
C LEU A 353 -21.98 -5.73 4.42
N ASP A 354 -21.44 -4.64 3.85
CA ASP A 354 -21.38 -4.49 2.39
C ASP A 354 -20.71 -5.71 1.75
N PHE A 355 -21.24 -6.22 0.64
CA PHE A 355 -20.71 -7.43 0.01
C PHE A 355 -19.27 -7.29 -0.51
N ALA A 356 -18.74 -6.08 -0.68
CA ALA A 356 -17.34 -5.84 -0.98
C ALA A 356 -16.39 -6.21 0.19
N ALA A 357 -16.92 -6.42 1.40
CA ALA A 357 -16.16 -6.90 2.56
C ALA A 357 -15.74 -8.38 2.45
N PHE A 358 -16.40 -9.14 1.56
CA PHE A 358 -16.22 -10.58 1.43
C PHE A 358 -15.28 -10.93 0.27
N ASP A 359 -14.77 -12.14 0.26
CA ASP A 359 -14.13 -12.72 -0.92
C ASP A 359 -15.17 -12.90 -2.02
N CYS A 360 -15.16 -12.01 -3.02
CA CYS A 360 -16.08 -12.03 -4.15
C CYS A 360 -16.14 -13.40 -4.84
N TYR A 361 -15.00 -14.12 -4.89
CA TYR A 361 -14.92 -15.43 -5.52
C TYR A 361 -15.53 -16.54 -4.65
N SER A 362 -15.95 -16.26 -3.41
CA SER A 362 -16.79 -17.17 -2.61
C SER A 362 -18.17 -17.38 -3.25
N CYS A 363 -18.64 -16.39 -4.02
CA CYS A 363 -19.91 -16.46 -4.75
C CYS A 363 -19.71 -16.44 -6.28
N HIS A 364 -18.75 -15.67 -6.78
CA HIS A 364 -18.48 -15.47 -8.21
C HIS A 364 -17.33 -16.37 -8.69
N HIS A 365 -17.51 -17.67 -8.61
CA HIS A 365 -16.59 -18.66 -9.19
C HIS A 365 -17.32 -19.54 -10.22
N ASN A 366 -16.56 -20.24 -11.06
CA ASN A 366 -17.15 -21.19 -12.00
C ASN A 366 -17.87 -22.32 -11.23
N LEU A 367 -19.07 -22.70 -11.68
CA LEU A 367 -19.86 -23.80 -11.10
C LEU A 367 -19.43 -25.18 -11.62
N LYS A 368 -18.45 -25.25 -12.54
CA LYS A 368 -17.90 -26.49 -13.07
C LYS A 368 -17.33 -27.37 -11.94
N TYR A 369 -17.78 -28.62 -11.87
CA TYR A 369 -17.27 -29.64 -10.96
C TYR A 369 -16.55 -30.76 -11.76
N PRO A 370 -15.35 -31.21 -11.34
CA PRO A 370 -14.55 -30.68 -10.24
C PRO A 370 -13.85 -29.35 -10.59
N SER A 371 -13.64 -28.49 -9.61
CA SER A 371 -12.81 -27.28 -9.73
C SER A 371 -11.88 -27.10 -8.54
N GLU A 372 -10.71 -26.50 -8.78
CA GLU A 372 -9.74 -26.27 -7.70
C GLU A 372 -10.23 -25.25 -6.67
N ARG A 373 -11.18 -24.38 -7.04
CA ARG A 373 -11.85 -23.51 -6.09
C ARG A 373 -12.69 -24.33 -5.09
N GLN A 374 -13.36 -25.39 -5.53
CA GLN A 374 -14.07 -26.30 -4.64
C GLN A 374 -13.08 -27.15 -3.82
N ASP A 375 -11.96 -27.59 -4.42
CA ASP A 375 -10.89 -28.34 -3.71
C ASP A 375 -10.18 -27.51 -2.64
N ARG A 376 -10.07 -26.19 -2.83
CA ARG A 376 -9.48 -25.25 -1.86
C ARG A 376 -10.15 -25.37 -0.49
N GLY A 377 -11.43 -25.75 -0.47
CA GLY A 377 -12.26 -25.78 0.71
C GLY A 377 -12.56 -24.38 1.25
N TYR A 378 -13.06 -24.33 2.49
CA TYR A 378 -13.45 -23.10 3.18
C TYR A 378 -12.91 -23.15 4.62
N VAL A 379 -12.55 -21.98 5.16
CA VAL A 379 -12.29 -21.82 6.59
C VAL A 379 -13.63 -21.60 7.28
N GLY A 380 -13.99 -22.44 8.25
CA GLY A 380 -15.27 -22.34 8.95
C GLY A 380 -16.38 -23.20 8.33
N ARG A 381 -17.63 -22.69 8.32
CA ARG A 381 -18.83 -23.47 7.93
C ARG A 381 -19.08 -23.39 6.41
N PRO A 382 -19.42 -24.50 5.74
CA PRO A 382 -19.79 -24.48 4.33
C PRO A 382 -20.96 -23.52 4.05
N GLY A 383 -20.96 -22.89 2.86
CA GLY A 383 -22.04 -22.00 2.43
C GLY A 383 -22.07 -20.63 3.11
N ARG A 384 -21.01 -20.26 3.84
CA ARG A 384 -20.83 -18.92 4.42
C ARG A 384 -19.81 -18.13 3.59
N PRO A 385 -20.16 -16.94 3.07
CA PRO A 385 -19.20 -16.01 2.50
C PRO A 385 -18.08 -15.71 3.50
N LEU A 386 -16.84 -15.72 3.03
CA LEU A 386 -15.66 -15.51 3.86
C LEU A 386 -15.13 -14.08 3.69
N TYR A 387 -14.35 -13.62 4.68
CA TYR A 387 -13.47 -12.46 4.53
C TYR A 387 -12.43 -12.71 3.43
N ARG A 388 -11.74 -11.66 2.98
CA ARG A 388 -10.65 -11.76 1.99
C ARG A 388 -9.38 -12.34 2.66
N PRO A 389 -8.98 -13.59 2.37
CA PRO A 389 -7.90 -14.26 3.10
C PRO A 389 -6.50 -13.87 2.62
N ALA A 390 -6.38 -13.27 1.43
CA ALA A 390 -5.09 -12.89 0.85
C ALA A 390 -4.27 -11.94 1.73
N ALA A 391 -4.93 -11.09 2.53
CA ALA A 391 -4.27 -10.15 3.44
C ALA A 391 -3.40 -10.84 4.53
N PHE A 392 -3.67 -12.11 4.84
CA PHE A 392 -2.91 -12.86 5.86
C PHE A 392 -1.64 -13.52 5.29
N ALA A 393 -1.55 -13.69 3.97
CA ALA A 393 -0.55 -14.55 3.35
C ALA A 393 0.89 -14.04 3.54
N LEU A 394 1.16 -12.78 3.16
CA LEU A 394 2.49 -12.19 3.30
C LEU A 394 2.85 -11.95 4.77
N ALA A 395 1.89 -11.50 5.59
CA ALA A 395 2.10 -11.33 7.03
C ALA A 395 2.58 -12.63 7.70
N ARG A 396 1.93 -13.76 7.41
CA ARG A 396 2.33 -15.07 7.95
C ARG A 396 3.75 -15.48 7.55
N LEU A 397 4.14 -15.23 6.29
CA LEU A 397 5.50 -15.53 5.82
C LEU A 397 6.55 -14.66 6.51
N VAL A 398 6.29 -13.34 6.59
CA VAL A 398 7.18 -12.39 7.26
C VAL A 398 7.36 -12.75 8.74
N LEU A 399 6.29 -13.15 9.43
CA LEU A 399 6.38 -13.55 10.84
C LEU A 399 7.09 -14.88 11.03
N SER A 400 6.84 -15.84 10.14
CA SER A 400 7.56 -17.12 10.15
C SER A 400 9.06 -16.91 9.95
N HIS A 401 9.42 -15.96 9.08
CA HIS A 401 10.81 -15.55 8.89
C HIS A 401 11.36 -14.89 10.16
N ALA A 402 10.69 -13.86 10.67
CA ALA A 402 11.12 -13.08 11.82
C ALA A 402 11.23 -13.90 13.13
N ALA A 403 10.42 -14.94 13.30
CA ALA A 403 10.48 -15.86 14.44
C ALA A 403 11.83 -16.59 14.58
N GLY A 404 12.56 -16.76 13.47
CA GLY A 404 13.89 -17.36 13.44
C GLY A 404 15.04 -16.35 13.55
N MET A 405 14.76 -15.05 13.59
CA MET A 405 15.77 -13.99 13.58
C MET A 405 16.18 -13.56 14.98
N LYS A 406 17.35 -12.93 15.08
CA LYS A 406 17.75 -12.21 16.30
C LYS A 406 16.88 -10.95 16.45
N GLY A 407 16.39 -10.70 17.67
CA GLY A 407 15.56 -9.54 17.97
C GLY A 407 14.54 -9.83 19.09
N PRO A 408 13.45 -9.06 19.16
CA PRO A 408 12.33 -9.33 20.05
C PRO A 408 11.75 -10.73 19.82
N ASP A 409 11.19 -11.34 20.87
CA ASP A 409 10.54 -12.66 20.71
C ASP A 409 9.28 -12.55 19.85
N LEU A 410 9.34 -13.22 18.69
CA LEU A 410 8.26 -13.32 17.70
C LEU A 410 7.88 -14.78 17.43
N LYS A 411 8.36 -15.73 18.23
CA LYS A 411 8.13 -17.17 18.01
C LYS A 411 6.65 -17.55 18.07
N THR A 412 5.86 -16.84 18.87
CA THR A 412 4.41 -17.06 19.01
C THR A 412 3.58 -16.30 17.98
N ALA A 413 4.16 -15.33 17.26
CA ALA A 413 3.40 -14.39 16.41
C ALA A 413 2.59 -15.09 15.30
N VAL A 414 3.12 -16.17 14.71
CA VAL A 414 2.36 -16.96 13.71
C VAL A 414 1.17 -17.67 14.35
N ALA A 415 1.34 -18.24 15.55
CA ALA A 415 0.25 -18.91 16.25
C ALA A 415 -0.82 -17.91 16.72
N GLU A 416 -0.40 -16.72 17.16
CA GLU A 416 -1.31 -15.61 17.48
C GLU A 416 -2.10 -15.14 16.26
N LEU A 417 -1.44 -15.01 15.09
CA LEU A 417 -2.10 -14.68 13.82
C LEU A 417 -3.13 -15.75 13.43
N ASP A 418 -2.76 -17.01 13.50
CA ASP A 418 -3.64 -18.13 13.17
C ASP A 418 -4.87 -18.18 14.11
N ALA A 419 -4.68 -17.89 15.40
CA ALA A 419 -5.77 -17.79 16.36
C ALA A 419 -6.69 -16.59 16.07
N ALA A 420 -6.11 -15.43 15.71
CA ALA A 420 -6.88 -14.24 15.35
C ALA A 420 -7.67 -14.43 14.04
N GLU A 421 -7.08 -15.10 13.04
CA GLU A 421 -7.77 -15.47 11.80
C GLU A 421 -8.92 -16.46 12.06
N LEU A 422 -8.72 -17.44 12.95
CA LEU A 422 -9.78 -18.37 13.33
C LEU A 422 -10.94 -17.65 14.01
N ALA A 423 -10.67 -16.74 14.94
CA ALA A 423 -11.69 -15.92 15.59
C ALA A 423 -12.46 -15.05 14.58
N LEU A 424 -11.78 -14.52 13.55
CA LEU A 424 -12.41 -13.80 12.46
C LEU A 424 -13.32 -14.73 11.63
N ALA A 425 -12.85 -15.92 11.28
CA ALA A 425 -13.66 -16.91 10.56
C ALA A 425 -14.92 -17.32 11.35
N ASP A 426 -14.79 -17.49 12.67
CA ASP A 426 -15.94 -17.77 13.56
C ASP A 426 -16.92 -16.58 13.59
N ALA A 427 -16.42 -15.35 13.58
CA ALA A 427 -17.26 -14.15 13.49
C ALA A 427 -18.05 -14.07 12.17
N PHE A 428 -17.40 -14.39 11.04
CA PHE A 428 -18.04 -14.42 9.71
C PHE A 428 -19.04 -15.57 9.56
N THR A 429 -18.86 -16.68 10.28
CA THR A 429 -19.72 -17.87 10.16
C THR A 429 -20.82 -17.96 11.21
N ALA A 430 -20.79 -17.07 12.22
CA ALA A 430 -21.82 -16.97 13.26
C ALA A 430 -23.22 -16.66 12.71
N LYS A 431 -23.30 -15.90 11.61
CA LYS A 431 -24.52 -15.61 10.84
C LYS A 431 -24.20 -15.75 9.34
N THR A 432 -25.21 -15.73 8.48
CA THR A 432 -25.01 -15.91 7.02
C THR A 432 -24.02 -14.91 6.42
N TYR A 433 -24.05 -13.65 6.87
CA TYR A 433 -23.18 -12.57 6.38
C TYR A 433 -22.28 -12.01 7.49
N GLY A 434 -21.89 -12.88 8.43
CA GLY A 434 -21.15 -12.48 9.63
C GLY A 434 -22.01 -11.79 10.69
N ASP A 435 -21.55 -11.87 11.93
CA ASP A 435 -22.14 -11.09 13.03
C ASP A 435 -21.37 -9.77 13.19
N PRO A 436 -22.01 -8.59 12.98
CA PRO A 436 -21.29 -7.32 13.00
C PRO A 436 -20.52 -7.04 14.29
N ASP A 437 -21.05 -7.41 15.46
CA ASP A 437 -20.35 -7.17 16.73
C ASP A 437 -19.11 -8.06 16.87
N LYS A 438 -19.24 -9.33 16.49
CA LYS A 438 -18.09 -10.26 16.50
C LYS A 438 -17.05 -9.89 15.45
N VAL A 439 -17.48 -9.51 14.25
CA VAL A 439 -16.58 -9.09 13.16
C VAL A 439 -15.82 -7.83 13.57
N LYS A 440 -16.52 -6.82 14.11
CA LYS A 440 -15.89 -5.59 14.62
C LYS A 440 -14.83 -5.92 15.68
N THR A 441 -15.15 -6.79 16.62
CA THR A 441 -14.23 -7.18 17.70
C THR A 441 -13.00 -7.91 17.14
N ALA A 442 -13.20 -8.94 16.32
CA ALA A 442 -12.11 -9.72 15.74
C ALA A 442 -11.18 -8.87 14.87
N THR A 443 -11.76 -8.02 14.02
CA THR A 443 -10.99 -7.14 13.13
C THR A 443 -10.27 -6.01 13.87
N ALA A 444 -10.88 -5.40 14.90
CA ALA A 444 -10.20 -4.43 15.75
C ALA A 444 -9.00 -5.05 16.48
N ASN A 445 -9.15 -6.29 16.96
CA ASN A 445 -8.06 -7.04 17.59
C ASN A 445 -6.92 -7.32 16.60
N ILE A 446 -7.24 -7.77 15.38
CA ILE A 446 -6.23 -7.99 14.32
C ILE A 446 -5.52 -6.66 13.99
N ALA A 447 -6.25 -5.57 13.78
CA ALA A 447 -5.67 -4.28 13.44
C ALA A 447 -4.67 -3.80 14.51
N LYS A 448 -5.07 -3.87 15.79
CA LYS A 448 -4.20 -3.53 16.92
C LYS A 448 -2.99 -4.46 17.00
N TRP A 449 -3.22 -5.77 16.92
CA TRP A 449 -2.17 -6.78 17.00
C TRP A 449 -1.14 -6.62 15.86
N SER A 450 -1.60 -6.34 14.63
CA SER A 450 -0.72 -6.11 13.48
C SER A 450 0.20 -4.92 13.71
N GLU A 451 -0.28 -3.82 14.27
CA GLU A 451 0.55 -2.65 14.59
C GLU A 451 1.53 -2.94 15.74
N ASP A 452 1.07 -3.60 16.81
CA ASP A 452 1.92 -3.95 17.95
C ASP A 452 3.08 -4.89 17.52
N VAL A 453 2.82 -5.85 16.63
CA VAL A 453 3.83 -6.76 16.09
C VAL A 453 4.72 -6.06 15.05
N ARG A 454 4.17 -5.19 14.20
CA ARG A 454 4.96 -4.39 13.24
C ARG A 454 6.01 -3.55 13.96
N LYS A 455 5.66 -2.90 15.08
CA LYS A 455 6.64 -2.16 15.90
C LYS A 455 7.79 -3.03 16.39
N LYS A 456 7.54 -4.31 16.72
CA LYS A 456 8.61 -5.26 17.09
C LYS A 456 9.55 -5.56 15.91
N LEU A 457 9.06 -5.52 14.66
CA LEU A 457 9.89 -5.70 13.47
C LEU A 457 10.90 -4.56 13.26
N GLU A 458 10.70 -3.37 13.86
CA GLU A 458 11.67 -2.27 13.77
C GLU A 458 13.04 -2.63 14.37
N ALA A 459 13.06 -3.53 15.36
CA ALA A 459 14.29 -4.02 15.98
C ALA A 459 14.96 -5.18 15.20
N VAL A 460 14.20 -5.88 14.34
CA VAL A 460 14.71 -6.97 13.49
C VAL A 460 15.63 -6.39 12.40
N ARG A 461 16.69 -7.10 12.01
CA ARG A 461 17.68 -6.66 11.00
C ARG A 461 17.67 -7.58 9.79
N TYR A 462 17.32 -7.03 8.63
CA TYR A 462 17.29 -7.77 7.36
C TYR A 462 18.64 -7.66 6.65
N THR A 463 19.61 -8.49 7.03
CA THR A 463 20.91 -8.59 6.31
C THR A 463 20.71 -9.22 4.92
N PRO A 464 21.68 -9.15 4.01
CA PRO A 464 21.59 -9.85 2.72
C PRO A 464 21.26 -11.35 2.85
N GLU A 465 21.79 -12.02 3.87
CA GLU A 465 21.53 -13.43 4.16
C GLU A 465 20.08 -13.65 4.60
N GLU A 466 19.55 -12.79 5.46
CA GLU A 466 18.15 -12.85 5.89
C GLU A 466 17.19 -12.47 4.76
N THR A 467 17.54 -11.51 3.90
CA THR A 467 16.79 -11.21 2.68
C THR A 467 16.73 -12.44 1.77
N LYS A 468 17.85 -13.13 1.57
CA LYS A 468 17.89 -14.38 0.80
C LYS A 468 17.03 -15.47 1.45
N ARG A 469 17.09 -15.61 2.77
CA ARG A 469 16.26 -16.58 3.49
C ARG A 469 14.77 -16.27 3.36
N LEU A 470 14.37 -15.00 3.48
CA LEU A 470 12.99 -14.57 3.26
C LEU A 470 12.54 -14.87 1.83
N PHE A 471 13.37 -14.56 0.83
CA PHE A 471 13.12 -14.89 -0.57
C PHE A 471 12.85 -16.39 -0.77
N GLU A 472 13.71 -17.26 -0.25
CA GLU A 472 13.55 -18.71 -0.36
C GLU A 472 12.30 -19.22 0.37
N MET A 473 11.96 -18.61 1.51
CA MET A 473 10.72 -18.97 2.23
C MET A 473 9.46 -18.62 1.42
N VAL A 474 9.43 -17.45 0.78
CA VAL A 474 8.30 -17.08 -0.10
C VAL A 474 8.22 -18.02 -1.30
N LYS A 475 9.36 -18.30 -1.95
CA LYS A 475 9.43 -19.23 -3.09
C LYS A 475 8.97 -20.63 -2.70
N ALA A 476 9.44 -21.16 -1.58
CA ALA A 476 9.03 -22.47 -1.07
C ALA A 476 7.53 -22.53 -0.75
N ALA A 477 6.97 -21.46 -0.18
CA ALA A 477 5.53 -21.39 0.08
C ALA A 477 4.69 -21.33 -1.21
N ALA A 478 5.22 -20.70 -2.26
CA ALA A 478 4.54 -20.63 -3.56
C ALA A 478 4.62 -21.95 -4.34
N THR A 479 5.66 -22.76 -4.11
CA THR A 479 5.91 -24.00 -4.84
C THR A 479 5.64 -25.29 -4.03
N ASP A 480 5.09 -25.17 -2.82
CA ASP A 480 4.82 -26.30 -1.91
C ASP A 480 3.83 -27.31 -2.54
N GLU A 481 4.31 -28.52 -2.81
CA GLU A 481 3.49 -29.61 -3.36
C GLU A 481 2.50 -30.21 -2.35
N LYS A 482 2.83 -30.16 -1.05
CA LYS A 482 1.97 -30.67 0.02
C LYS A 482 0.90 -29.65 0.40
N ARG A 483 1.13 -28.36 0.12
CA ARG A 483 0.22 -27.24 0.40
C ARG A 483 0.15 -26.28 -0.79
N PRO A 484 -0.38 -26.72 -1.94
CA PRO A 484 -0.40 -25.91 -3.14
C PRO A 484 -1.28 -24.66 -2.94
N VAL A 485 -0.83 -23.53 -3.50
CA VAL A 485 -1.56 -22.26 -3.43
C VAL A 485 -2.81 -22.33 -4.31
N GLY A 486 -3.98 -22.42 -3.67
CA GLY A 486 -5.29 -22.51 -4.34
C GLY A 486 -6.00 -21.17 -4.53
N ASP A 487 -5.44 -20.06 -4.05
CA ASP A 487 -6.01 -18.72 -4.19
C ASP A 487 -5.19 -17.89 -5.20
N PRO A 488 -5.80 -17.38 -6.28
CA PRO A 488 -5.09 -16.57 -7.27
C PRO A 488 -4.56 -15.23 -6.71
N GLU A 489 -5.23 -14.62 -5.72
CA GLU A 489 -4.73 -13.41 -5.04
C GLU A 489 -3.47 -13.73 -4.23
N VAL A 490 -3.44 -14.88 -3.53
CA VAL A 490 -2.25 -15.32 -2.78
C VAL A 490 -1.11 -15.68 -3.73
N ALA A 491 -1.39 -16.39 -4.83
CA ALA A 491 -0.41 -16.71 -5.85
C ALA A 491 0.21 -15.44 -6.44
N GLN A 492 -0.62 -14.45 -6.76
CA GLN A 492 -0.18 -13.13 -7.22
C GLN A 492 0.72 -12.44 -6.18
N LEU A 493 0.32 -12.38 -4.91
CA LEU A 493 1.11 -11.77 -3.84
C LEU A 493 2.48 -12.45 -3.67
N TYR A 494 2.52 -13.79 -3.72
CA TYR A 494 3.79 -14.52 -3.62
C TYR A 494 4.70 -14.26 -4.82
N THR A 495 4.17 -14.24 -6.04
CA THR A 495 4.97 -13.87 -7.21
C THR A 495 5.51 -12.45 -7.10
N TRP A 496 4.71 -11.50 -6.65
CA TRP A 496 5.16 -10.13 -6.43
C TRP A 496 6.22 -9.99 -5.36
N ALA A 497 6.09 -10.74 -4.26
CA ALA A 497 7.09 -10.79 -3.20
C ALA A 497 8.40 -11.42 -3.69
N ILE A 498 8.34 -12.50 -4.48
CA ILE A 498 9.48 -13.13 -5.15
C ILE A 498 10.18 -12.12 -6.05
N GLU A 499 9.44 -11.40 -6.90
CA GLU A 499 10.01 -10.32 -7.74
C GLU A 499 10.71 -9.26 -6.88
N THR A 500 10.01 -8.72 -5.87
CA THR A 500 10.53 -7.66 -4.99
C THR A 500 11.86 -8.06 -4.35
N LEU A 501 11.92 -9.25 -3.73
CA LEU A 501 13.10 -9.71 -3.01
C LEU A 501 14.22 -10.16 -3.94
N PHE A 502 13.89 -10.82 -5.06
CA PHE A 502 14.89 -11.22 -6.05
C PHE A 502 15.61 -10.01 -6.65
N ILE A 503 14.87 -8.93 -6.92
CA ILE A 503 15.41 -7.66 -7.40
C ILE A 503 16.38 -7.06 -6.39
N ASP A 504 15.99 -7.02 -5.13
CA ASP A 504 16.80 -6.47 -4.04
C ASP A 504 18.10 -7.26 -3.82
N LEU A 505 18.10 -8.54 -4.12
CA LEU A 505 19.29 -9.41 -4.08
C LEU A 505 20.23 -9.24 -5.29
N GLN A 506 19.87 -8.45 -6.31
CA GLN A 506 20.76 -8.20 -7.44
C GLN A 506 21.87 -7.19 -7.10
N SER A 507 23.02 -7.32 -7.78
CA SER A 507 24.10 -6.34 -7.63
C SER A 507 23.69 -4.96 -8.14
N LYS A 508 24.22 -3.90 -7.51
CA LYS A 508 23.99 -2.52 -7.94
C LYS A 508 24.29 -2.29 -9.42
N GLU A 509 25.39 -2.85 -9.93
CA GLU A 509 25.74 -2.73 -11.36
C GLU A 509 24.62 -3.24 -12.29
N LYS A 510 23.93 -4.33 -11.93
CA LYS A 510 22.81 -4.86 -12.71
C LYS A 510 21.57 -3.99 -12.59
N THR A 511 21.28 -3.47 -11.40
CA THR A 511 20.10 -2.62 -11.16
C THR A 511 20.27 -1.23 -11.77
N ASP A 512 21.50 -0.69 -11.76
CA ASP A 512 21.84 0.65 -12.28
C ASP A 512 21.77 0.72 -13.81
N LYS A 513 22.06 -0.39 -14.51
CA LYS A 513 21.88 -0.50 -15.97
C LYS A 513 20.41 -0.48 -16.39
N ARG A 514 19.47 -0.53 -15.43
CA ARG A 514 18.02 -0.52 -15.64
C ARG A 514 17.55 -1.64 -16.58
N GLU A 515 18.28 -2.75 -16.64
CA GLU A 515 17.91 -3.92 -17.42
C GLU A 515 17.02 -4.84 -16.57
N GLU A 516 15.95 -5.37 -17.18
CA GLU A 516 15.18 -6.41 -16.53
C GLU A 516 16.02 -7.70 -16.40
N PRO A 517 16.16 -8.26 -15.19
CA PRO A 517 16.84 -9.54 -15.05
C PRO A 517 16.16 -10.63 -15.89
N LYS A 518 16.93 -11.34 -16.72
CA LYS A 518 16.43 -12.39 -17.62
C LYS A 518 15.54 -13.43 -16.92
N ALA A 519 15.86 -13.78 -15.67
CA ALA A 519 15.09 -14.74 -14.90
C ALA A 519 13.67 -14.23 -14.55
N LEU A 520 13.47 -12.92 -14.39
CA LEU A 520 12.13 -12.34 -14.23
C LEU A 520 11.34 -12.33 -15.53
N ILE A 521 12.00 -12.06 -16.66
CA ILE A 521 11.37 -12.17 -17.98
C ILE A 521 10.88 -13.61 -18.18
N GLU A 522 11.76 -14.59 -17.97
CA GLU A 522 11.42 -16.01 -18.08
C GLU A 522 10.27 -16.38 -17.14
N MET A 523 10.32 -15.93 -15.89
CA MET A 523 9.25 -16.15 -14.92
C MET A 523 7.91 -15.62 -15.42
N ARG A 524 7.88 -14.37 -15.90
CA ARG A 524 6.66 -13.72 -16.36
C ARG A 524 6.10 -14.38 -17.61
N THR A 525 6.96 -14.77 -18.54
CA THR A 525 6.55 -15.52 -19.73
C THR A 525 5.96 -16.87 -19.36
N LYS A 526 6.56 -17.62 -18.42
CA LYS A 526 6.02 -18.91 -17.97
C LYS A 526 4.71 -18.79 -17.19
N LEU A 527 4.51 -17.68 -16.48
CA LEU A 527 3.31 -17.41 -15.68
C LEU A 527 2.23 -16.65 -16.46
N ASP A 528 2.49 -16.30 -17.73
CA ASP A 528 1.54 -15.58 -18.56
C ASP A 528 0.23 -16.36 -18.71
N GLY A 529 -0.90 -15.65 -18.65
CA GLY A 529 -2.23 -16.26 -18.62
C GLY A 529 -2.57 -17.08 -17.37
N THR A 530 -1.62 -17.31 -16.45
CA THR A 530 -1.85 -18.06 -15.20
C THR A 530 -2.13 -17.14 -14.02
N ILE A 531 -1.33 -16.09 -13.85
CA ILE A 531 -1.54 -15.05 -12.83
C ILE A 531 -1.18 -13.68 -13.39
N VAL A 532 -1.71 -12.62 -12.79
CA VAL A 532 -1.33 -11.25 -13.14
C VAL A 532 0.01 -10.92 -12.48
N THR A 533 1.10 -11.00 -13.25
CA THR A 533 2.46 -10.75 -12.78
C THR A 533 2.80 -9.25 -12.67
N ARG A 534 2.20 -8.41 -13.52
CA ARG A 534 2.41 -6.95 -13.49
C ARG A 534 1.10 -6.20 -13.48
N LEU A 535 1.06 -5.10 -12.73
CA LEU A 535 -0.06 -4.16 -12.78
C LEU A 535 -0.02 -3.33 -14.07
N ARG A 536 1.18 -3.08 -14.62
CA ARG A 536 1.41 -2.36 -15.89
C ARG A 536 2.31 -3.20 -16.82
N PRO A 537 1.79 -4.27 -17.44
CA PRO A 537 2.58 -5.16 -18.31
C PRO A 537 3.25 -4.44 -19.48
N ASN A 538 2.59 -3.42 -20.05
CA ASN A 538 3.11 -2.64 -21.19
C ASN A 538 4.03 -1.48 -20.76
N ALA A 539 4.11 -1.18 -19.46
CA ALA A 539 5.09 -0.19 -19.00
C ALA A 539 6.46 -0.83 -19.07
N ALA A 540 7.42 -0.11 -19.65
CA ALA A 540 8.79 -0.59 -19.67
C ALA A 540 9.24 -0.93 -18.24
N PHE A 541 9.91 -2.08 -18.10
CA PHE A 541 10.44 -2.54 -16.83
C PHE A 541 11.60 -1.63 -16.45
N TYR A 542 11.30 -0.49 -15.85
CA TYR A 542 12.31 0.43 -15.40
C TYR A 542 12.08 0.78 -13.96
N TYR A 543 13.13 0.53 -13.18
CA TYR A 543 13.32 1.12 -11.88
C TYR A 543 13.23 2.64 -11.97
N GLU A 544 13.67 3.28 -13.06
CA GLU A 544 13.62 4.74 -13.18
C GLU A 544 13.15 5.11 -14.59
N GLN A 545 11.95 5.68 -14.70
CA GLN A 545 11.49 6.25 -15.96
C GLN A 545 12.37 7.46 -16.31
N GLY A 546 12.82 7.55 -17.56
CA GLY A 546 13.60 8.70 -18.01
C GLY A 546 12.76 9.98 -18.02
N VAL A 547 13.37 11.12 -17.72
CA VAL A 547 12.74 12.46 -17.81
C VAL A 547 12.54 12.91 -19.27
N THR A 548 13.13 12.21 -20.23
CA THR A 548 13.04 12.47 -21.67
C THR A 548 12.87 11.15 -22.42
N GLY A 549 11.85 11.04 -23.29
CA GLY A 549 11.65 9.89 -24.17
C GLY A 549 10.18 9.58 -24.45
N GLY A 550 9.89 9.11 -25.67
CA GLY A 550 8.54 8.74 -26.15
C GLY A 550 8.00 7.45 -25.55
N ILE A 551 8.06 7.30 -24.22
CA ILE A 551 7.36 6.22 -23.52
C ILE A 551 5.86 6.57 -23.56
N PRO A 552 4.98 5.66 -23.97
CA PRO A 552 3.55 5.92 -23.99
C PRO A 552 3.12 6.41 -22.60
N GLY A 553 2.54 7.61 -22.55
CA GLY A 553 1.93 8.12 -21.33
C GLY A 553 0.83 7.16 -20.84
N PRO A 554 0.42 7.25 -19.56
CA PRO A 554 -0.69 6.46 -19.05
C PRO A 554 -1.94 6.71 -19.91
N THR A 555 -2.54 5.63 -20.44
CA THR A 555 -3.83 5.72 -21.15
C THR A 555 -4.92 5.04 -20.35
N VAL A 556 -6.10 5.64 -20.42
CA VAL A 556 -7.33 5.15 -19.80
C VAL A 556 -7.73 3.77 -20.38
N GLU A 557 -7.60 3.60 -21.69
CA GLU A 557 -7.87 2.34 -22.41
C GLU A 557 -7.04 1.16 -21.89
N SER A 558 -5.83 1.42 -21.40
CA SER A 558 -4.99 0.38 -20.79
C SER A 558 -5.63 -0.21 -19.53
N VAL A 559 -6.36 0.56 -18.73
CA VAL A 559 -7.00 0.07 -17.49
C VAL A 559 -8.15 -0.89 -17.80
N ASP A 560 -9.01 -0.52 -18.75
CA ASP A 560 -10.19 -1.32 -19.13
C ASP A 560 -9.78 -2.70 -19.68
N ASN A 561 -8.80 -2.73 -20.59
CA ASN A 561 -8.29 -3.99 -21.15
C ASN A 561 -7.62 -4.88 -20.09
N ARG A 562 -6.88 -4.26 -19.15
CA ARG A 562 -6.23 -5.00 -18.04
C ARG A 562 -7.25 -5.64 -17.11
N LEU A 563 -8.39 -5.00 -16.87
CA LEU A 563 -9.44 -5.58 -16.04
C LEU A 563 -9.99 -6.87 -16.66
N LYS A 564 -10.29 -6.86 -17.96
CA LYS A 564 -10.79 -8.04 -18.67
C LYS A 564 -9.80 -9.21 -18.55
N VAL A 565 -8.54 -8.95 -18.86
CA VAL A 565 -7.46 -9.96 -18.75
C VAL A 565 -7.34 -10.46 -17.30
N ARG A 566 -7.34 -9.58 -16.30
CA ARG A 566 -7.28 -9.98 -14.88
C ARG A 566 -8.41 -10.93 -14.50
N MET A 567 -9.65 -10.60 -14.89
CA MET A 567 -10.80 -11.44 -14.56
C MET A 567 -10.74 -12.79 -15.27
N GLU A 568 -10.31 -12.83 -16.54
CA GLU A 568 -10.10 -14.06 -17.29
C GLU A 568 -9.03 -14.94 -16.62
N THR A 569 -7.85 -14.37 -16.31
CA THR A 569 -6.75 -15.05 -15.64
C THR A 569 -7.13 -15.61 -14.27
N PHE A 570 -7.88 -14.84 -13.47
CA PHE A 570 -8.28 -15.29 -12.12
C PHE A 570 -9.32 -16.41 -12.18
N ASN A 571 -10.24 -16.34 -13.15
CA ASN A 571 -11.24 -17.38 -13.35
C ASN A 571 -10.66 -18.67 -13.95
N SER A 572 -9.53 -18.58 -14.65
CA SER A 572 -8.82 -19.72 -15.22
C SER A 572 -7.68 -20.25 -14.34
N PHE A 573 -7.40 -19.62 -13.20
CA PHE A 573 -6.26 -19.96 -12.35
C PHE A 573 -6.27 -21.43 -11.92
N ARG A 574 -5.09 -22.07 -12.00
CA ARG A 574 -4.85 -23.45 -11.58
C ARG A 574 -3.56 -23.55 -10.76
N ARG A 575 -3.65 -24.14 -9.57
CA ARG A 575 -2.60 -24.32 -8.56
C ARG A 575 -1.40 -25.11 -9.08
N ASP A 576 -1.63 -26.22 -9.78
CA ASP A 576 -0.53 -27.10 -10.23
C ASP A 576 0.27 -26.52 -11.40
N PRO A 577 -0.37 -25.98 -12.46
CA PRO A 577 0.34 -25.22 -13.49
C PRO A 577 1.13 -24.04 -12.91
N PHE A 578 0.54 -23.26 -12.01
CA PHE A 578 1.24 -22.17 -11.32
C PHE A 578 2.47 -22.67 -10.56
N ARG A 579 2.29 -23.69 -9.70
CA ARG A 579 3.36 -24.29 -8.89
C ARG A 579 4.51 -24.80 -9.76
N LYS A 580 4.20 -25.55 -10.83
CA LYS A 580 5.20 -26.11 -11.76
C LYS A 580 5.92 -25.01 -12.52
N ALA A 581 5.18 -24.09 -13.14
CA ALA A 581 5.74 -22.96 -13.86
C ALA A 581 6.68 -22.14 -12.97
N LEU A 582 6.29 -21.89 -11.72
CA LEU A 582 7.12 -21.16 -10.77
C LEU A 582 8.34 -21.95 -10.29
N GLY A 583 8.17 -23.25 -10.01
CA GLY A 583 9.22 -24.14 -9.50
C GLY A 583 10.30 -24.47 -10.52
N GLU A 584 9.98 -24.43 -11.82
CA GLU A 584 10.93 -24.64 -12.91
C GLU A 584 11.84 -23.43 -13.17
N ILE A 585 11.53 -22.27 -12.60
CA ILE A 585 12.34 -21.06 -12.80
C ILE A 585 13.54 -21.11 -11.87
N LYS A 586 14.71 -21.04 -12.47
CA LYS A 586 15.98 -20.92 -11.75
C LYS A 586 16.20 -19.47 -11.34
N LEU A 587 15.57 -19.09 -10.23
CA LEU A 587 15.99 -17.93 -9.45
C LEU A 587 17.15 -18.35 -8.52
N PRO A 588 18.19 -17.52 -8.35
CA PRO A 588 19.48 -17.79 -7.69
C PRO A 588 19.41 -18.03 -6.18
#